data_AF-H6QA48-F1
#
_entry.id   AF-H6QA48-F1
#
_cell.length_a   1.000
_cell.length_b   1.000
_cell.length_c   1.000
_cell.angle_alpha   90.00
_cell.angle_beta   90.00
_cell.angle_gamma   90.00
#
_symmetry.space_group_name_H-M   'P 1'
#
loop_
_entity.id
_entity.type
_entity.pdbx_description
1 polymer ?
#
loop_
_entity_poly.entity_id
_entity_poly.type
_entity_poly.pdbx_seq_one_letter_code
_entity_poly.pdbx_strand_id
1 'polypeptide(L)'
;MSVVYYTPGHGLIADALIMHGVVRLCASAGAYEGEVVRVGEGFEIRTDCNARGADVLQYLARLAGLYLSRGVVAGLLEKLAATNVNPGAFKAWVTSLSEALGEFDLSTYMRRDHKQVQKEGRSKSKRLHTLYISLSSTYGKYVQEDMKVVDKQYGVCDTCFLTANLGLVFGATAVVHREWDQLDVIFMSPVPAERADFYDVLTIQRLTERYGETRKEMPTLAAPIYWLSTGETLYAVESPMELIVWRTSKKGSFIRSQEASTINLTKLMDFIAEMKREEPQWPKIVKDLAEDEPEILADLAEYVLFGGDPYKVVRELAMWNMKRRNWYNVDRITKVILEGVKI
;
A
#
# COMPACT_ATOMS: atom_id res chain seq x y z
N MET A 1 31.11 2.78 4.26
CA MET A 1 30.64 1.42 4.58
C MET A 1 29.12 1.52 4.63
N SER A 2 28.38 0.74 3.85
CA SER A 2 26.91 0.79 3.87
C SER A 2 26.36 0.32 5.22
N VAL A 3 25.47 1.09 5.83
CA VAL A 3 24.72 0.66 7.03
C VAL A 3 23.61 -0.29 6.60
N VAL A 4 23.28 -1.26 7.46
CA VAL A 4 22.18 -2.20 7.23
C VAL A 4 21.10 -2.00 8.28
N TYR A 5 19.87 -1.75 7.83
CA TYR A 5 18.68 -1.70 8.67
C TYR A 5 17.81 -2.94 8.41
N TYR A 6 17.24 -3.49 9.47
CA TYR A 6 16.37 -4.67 9.43
C TYR A 6 14.97 -4.27 9.85
N THR A 7 13.95 -4.73 9.12
CA THR A 7 12.58 -4.60 9.59
C THR A 7 12.33 -5.52 10.80
N PRO A 8 11.42 -5.16 11.72
CA PRO A 8 11.38 -5.77 13.06
C PRO A 8 10.65 -7.11 13.16
N GLY A 9 9.93 -7.54 12.12
CA GLY A 9 9.11 -8.76 12.16
C GLY A 9 7.73 -8.53 12.77
N HIS A 10 7.01 -7.49 12.33
CA HIS A 10 5.59 -7.25 12.62
C HIS A 10 4.67 -7.84 11.54
N GLY A 11 5.17 -8.78 10.75
CA GLY A 11 4.44 -9.40 9.65
C GLY A 11 4.53 -8.59 8.36
N LEU A 12 4.24 -9.27 7.25
CA LEU A 12 4.55 -8.81 5.90
C LEU A 12 4.09 -7.38 5.57
N ILE A 13 2.84 -7.01 5.90
CA ILE A 13 2.32 -5.66 5.63
C ILE A 13 3.09 -4.61 6.44
N ALA A 14 3.18 -4.79 7.76
CA ALA A 14 3.78 -3.79 8.62
C ALA A 14 5.27 -3.60 8.28
N ASP A 15 5.98 -4.69 8.01
CA ASP A 15 7.38 -4.65 7.63
C ASP A 15 7.59 -4.02 6.23
N ALA A 16 6.69 -4.26 5.28
CA ALA A 16 6.72 -3.57 3.98
C ALA A 16 6.51 -2.06 4.12
N LEU A 17 5.55 -1.64 4.96
CA LEU A 17 5.34 -0.22 5.24
C LEU A 17 6.56 0.39 5.94
N ILE A 18 7.11 -0.29 6.96
CA ILE A 18 8.34 0.17 7.63
C ILE A 18 9.48 0.31 6.63
N MET A 19 9.67 -0.66 5.73
CA MET A 19 10.68 -0.61 4.68
C MET A 19 10.53 0.66 3.83
N HIS A 20 9.33 0.93 3.34
CA HIS A 20 9.07 2.15 2.56
C HIS A 20 9.29 3.43 3.38
N GLY A 21 8.90 3.43 4.65
CA GLY A 21 9.12 4.56 5.55
C GLY A 21 10.61 4.86 5.72
N VAL A 22 11.44 3.83 5.94
CA VAL A 22 12.90 3.97 6.05
C VAL A 22 13.49 4.47 4.73
N VAL A 23 13.13 3.85 3.61
CA VAL A 23 13.60 4.26 2.27
C VAL A 23 13.29 5.73 2.00
N ARG A 24 12.06 6.15 2.32
CA ARG A 24 11.64 7.55 2.13
C ARG A 24 12.40 8.51 3.02
N LEU A 25 12.61 8.16 4.29
CA LEU A 25 13.36 8.97 5.23
C LEU A 25 14.80 9.18 4.78
N CYS A 26 15.44 8.12 4.29
CA CYS A 26 16.78 8.19 3.77
C CYS A 26 16.88 9.05 2.50
N ALA A 27 15.94 8.90 1.57
CA ALA A 27 15.86 9.79 0.41
C ALA A 27 15.63 11.26 0.79
N SER A 28 14.80 11.52 1.81
CA SER A 28 14.61 12.88 2.35
C SER A 28 15.85 13.43 3.07
N ALA A 29 16.79 12.58 3.45
CA ALA A 29 18.09 12.96 4.00
C ALA A 29 19.22 13.00 2.93
N GLY A 30 18.87 12.80 1.65
CA GLY A 30 19.82 12.85 0.53
C GLY A 30 20.49 11.52 0.19
N ALA A 31 20.09 10.41 0.81
CA ALA A 31 20.59 9.07 0.49
C ALA A 31 19.71 8.41 -0.59
N TYR A 32 20.25 8.31 -1.81
CA TYR A 32 19.58 7.71 -2.98
C TYR A 32 20.21 6.41 -3.45
N GLU A 33 21.38 6.05 -2.91
CA GLU A 33 22.12 4.84 -3.25
C GLU A 33 21.88 3.75 -2.20
N GLY A 34 21.79 2.51 -2.66
CA GLY A 34 21.59 1.35 -1.80
C GLY A 34 20.76 0.26 -2.44
N GLU A 35 20.37 -0.71 -1.63
CA GLU A 35 19.51 -1.82 -2.05
C GLU A 35 18.54 -2.23 -0.94
N VAL A 36 17.40 -2.78 -1.34
CA VAL A 36 16.44 -3.43 -0.46
C VAL A 36 16.38 -4.90 -0.83
N VAL A 37 16.62 -5.78 0.15
CA VAL A 37 16.62 -7.24 -0.01
C VAL A 37 15.50 -7.82 0.85
N ARG A 38 14.67 -8.68 0.27
CA ARG A 38 13.65 -9.42 1.01
C ARG A 38 14.28 -10.58 1.76
N VAL A 39 13.92 -10.74 3.03
CA VAL A 39 14.37 -11.82 3.89
C VAL A 39 13.17 -12.42 4.62
N GLY A 40 12.62 -13.50 4.06
CA GLY A 40 11.38 -14.10 4.54
C GLY A 40 10.21 -13.13 4.44
N GLU A 41 9.58 -12.81 5.57
CA GLU A 41 8.51 -11.80 5.67
C GLU A 41 9.01 -10.37 5.95
N GLY A 42 10.32 -10.18 6.13
CA GLY A 42 10.96 -8.89 6.43
C GLY A 42 11.91 -8.41 5.32
N PHE A 43 12.61 -7.32 5.60
CA PHE A 43 13.50 -6.66 4.65
C PHE A 43 14.82 -6.21 5.29
N GLU A 44 15.89 -6.32 4.52
CA GLU A 44 17.18 -5.69 4.78
C GLU A 44 17.33 -4.46 3.87
N ILE A 45 17.66 -3.32 4.44
CA ILE A 45 17.81 -2.05 3.73
C ILE A 45 19.26 -1.62 3.89
N ARG A 46 20.02 -1.62 2.80
CA ARG A 46 21.46 -1.34 2.81
C ARG A 46 21.71 0.01 2.16
N THR A 47 21.99 1.02 2.97
CA THR A 47 22.22 2.39 2.50
C THR A 47 23.05 3.16 3.53
N ASP A 48 23.73 4.22 3.10
CA ASP A 48 24.42 5.14 4.01
C ASP A 48 23.51 6.35 4.27
N CYS A 49 22.86 6.36 5.43
CA CYS A 49 21.76 7.27 5.71
C CYS A 49 21.82 7.79 7.15
N ASN A 50 21.67 9.11 7.28
CA ASN A 50 21.41 9.76 8.56
C ASN A 50 20.07 10.51 8.47
N ALA A 51 18.99 9.85 8.84
CA ALA A 51 17.64 10.41 8.76
C ALA A 51 17.33 11.52 9.79
N ARG A 52 18.30 11.94 10.62
CA ARG A 52 18.09 13.02 11.59
C ARG A 52 17.80 14.33 10.85
N GLY A 53 16.65 14.93 11.14
CA GLY A 53 16.25 16.22 10.59
C GLY A 53 15.63 16.15 9.19
N ALA A 54 15.33 14.96 8.66
CA ALA A 54 14.69 14.80 7.36
C ALA A 54 13.44 15.69 7.20
N ASP A 55 13.35 16.42 6.09
CA ASP A 55 12.31 17.43 5.84
C ASP A 55 10.89 16.86 5.96
N VAL A 56 10.72 15.58 5.59
CA VAL A 56 9.44 14.87 5.69
C VAL A 56 8.94 14.77 7.13
N LEU A 57 9.84 14.63 8.11
CA LEU A 57 9.47 14.57 9.53
C LEU A 57 9.00 15.94 10.03
N GLN A 58 9.69 17.01 9.63
CA GLN A 58 9.30 18.38 9.98
C GLN A 58 7.95 18.74 9.37
N TYR A 59 7.73 18.35 8.11
CA TYR A 59 6.45 18.56 7.44
C TYR A 59 5.32 17.78 8.12
N LEU A 60 5.54 16.51 8.45
CA LEU A 60 4.56 15.68 9.16
C LEU A 60 4.24 16.23 10.56
N ALA A 61 5.23 16.72 11.30
CA ALA A 61 5.04 17.37 12.59
C ALA A 61 4.16 18.62 12.47
N ARG A 62 4.38 19.46 11.45
CA ARG A 62 3.53 20.61 11.17
C ARG A 62 2.08 20.20 10.88
N LEU A 63 1.87 19.18 10.05
CA LEU A 63 0.53 18.70 9.71
C LEU A 63 -0.18 18.11 10.94
N ALA A 64 0.51 17.31 11.76
CA ALA A 64 -0.02 16.78 13.00
C ALA A 64 -0.43 17.91 13.97
N GLY A 65 0.42 18.93 14.12
CA GLY A 65 0.10 20.11 14.93
C GLY A 65 -1.12 20.89 14.43
N LEU A 66 -1.27 21.06 13.11
CA LEU A 66 -2.45 21.70 12.50
C LEU A 66 -3.73 20.91 12.77
N TYR A 67 -3.67 19.58 12.64
CA TYR A 67 -4.81 18.72 12.94
C TYR A 67 -5.18 18.76 14.43
N LEU A 68 -4.20 18.63 15.33
CA LEU A 68 -4.47 18.59 16.78
C LEU A 68 -4.99 19.92 17.33
N SER A 69 -4.56 21.04 16.76
CA SER A 69 -4.99 22.38 17.20
C SER A 69 -6.27 22.88 16.54
N ARG A 70 -6.51 22.54 15.27
CA ARG A 70 -7.60 23.12 14.45
C ARG A 70 -8.50 22.10 13.76
N GLY A 71 -8.22 20.80 13.88
CA GLY A 71 -8.96 19.74 13.20
C GLY A 71 -8.75 19.69 11.68
N VAL A 72 -7.75 20.40 11.15
CA VAL A 72 -7.48 20.46 9.70
C VAL A 72 -6.77 19.19 9.25
N VAL A 73 -7.40 18.44 8.34
CA VAL A 73 -6.77 17.31 7.63
C VAL A 73 -6.24 17.84 6.30
N ALA A 74 -4.92 17.74 6.08
CA ALA A 74 -4.28 18.21 4.86
C ALA A 74 -3.02 17.40 4.54
N GLY A 75 -2.65 17.37 3.26
CA GLY A 75 -1.38 16.78 2.80
C GLY A 75 -1.27 15.29 3.16
N LEU A 76 -0.17 14.90 3.82
CA LEU A 76 0.09 13.48 4.16
C LEU A 76 -1.00 12.86 5.06
N LEU A 77 -1.71 13.69 5.84
CA LEU A 77 -2.79 13.22 6.71
C LEU A 77 -4.08 12.89 5.95
N GLU A 78 -4.28 13.42 4.75
CA GLU A 78 -5.50 13.17 3.95
C GLU A 78 -5.66 11.69 3.66
N LYS A 79 -4.59 11.05 3.20
CA LYS A 79 -4.60 9.62 2.92
C LYS A 79 -4.81 8.80 4.18
N LEU A 80 -4.10 9.11 5.28
CA LEU A 80 -4.29 8.42 6.55
C LEU A 80 -5.75 8.51 7.02
N ALA A 81 -6.38 9.68 6.90
CA ALA A 81 -7.78 9.89 7.24
C ALA A 81 -8.72 9.12 6.29
N ALA A 82 -8.44 9.18 4.98
CA ALA A 82 -9.26 8.55 3.94
C ALA A 82 -9.23 7.02 4.02
N THR A 83 -8.13 6.43 4.48
CA THR A 83 -7.98 4.98 4.62
C THR A 83 -8.25 4.45 6.03
N ASN A 84 -8.66 5.32 6.96
CA ASN A 84 -8.93 4.92 8.33
C ASN A 84 -10.35 4.36 8.47
N VAL A 85 -10.44 3.04 8.64
CA VAL A 85 -11.70 2.34 8.90
C VAL A 85 -12.32 2.67 10.26
N ASN A 86 -11.59 3.32 11.18
CA ASN A 86 -12.13 3.80 12.45
C ASN A 86 -11.93 5.33 12.61
N PRO A 87 -12.80 6.16 12.00
CA PRO A 87 -12.67 7.63 12.05
C PRO A 87 -12.59 8.21 13.48
N GLY A 88 -13.30 7.60 14.44
CA GLY A 88 -13.28 8.03 15.84
C GLY A 88 -11.91 7.86 16.53
N ALA A 89 -11.07 6.95 16.02
CA ALA A 89 -9.71 6.76 16.52
C ALA A 89 -8.68 7.68 15.85
N PHE A 90 -9.06 8.45 14.82
CA PHE A 90 -8.08 9.23 14.04
C PHE A 90 -7.37 10.29 14.88
N LYS A 91 -8.08 10.92 15.83
CA LYS A 91 -7.44 11.88 16.73
C LYS A 91 -6.37 11.24 17.60
N ALA A 92 -6.66 10.07 18.17
CA ALA A 92 -5.67 9.32 18.96
C ALA A 92 -4.49 8.88 18.10
N TRP A 93 -4.75 8.48 16.86
CA TRP A 93 -3.71 8.14 15.89
C TRP A 93 -2.76 9.31 15.65
N VAL A 94 -3.28 10.50 15.33
CA VAL A 94 -2.45 11.68 15.09
C VAL A 94 -1.71 12.13 16.35
N THR A 95 -2.31 11.97 17.55
CA THR A 95 -1.60 12.20 18.82
C THR A 95 -0.39 11.27 18.95
N SER A 96 -0.59 9.95 18.80
CA SER A 96 0.51 8.97 18.83
C SER A 96 1.57 9.24 17.77
N LEU A 97 1.17 9.72 16.59
CA LEU A 97 2.11 10.10 15.53
C LEU A 97 2.95 11.32 15.92
N SER A 98 2.33 12.30 16.57
CA SER A 98 3.02 13.48 17.10
C SER A 98 4.00 13.13 18.22
N GLU A 99 3.66 12.16 19.08
CA GLU A 99 4.54 11.65 20.14
C GLU A 99 5.73 10.91 19.53
N ALA A 100 5.47 9.99 18.59
CA ALA A 100 6.50 9.19 17.94
C ALA A 100 7.54 10.03 17.16
N LEU A 101 7.13 11.19 16.63
CA LEU A 101 8.04 12.13 15.98
C LEU A 101 9.12 12.69 16.92
N GLY A 102 8.85 12.79 18.22
CA GLY A 102 9.80 13.31 19.21
C GLY A 102 10.87 12.29 19.62
N GLU A 103 10.57 11.00 19.52
CA GLU A 103 11.39 9.89 20.03
C GLU A 103 11.97 9.01 18.91
N PHE A 104 11.90 9.47 17.65
CA PHE A 104 12.35 8.71 16.49
C PHE A 104 13.86 8.45 16.50
N ASP A 105 14.25 7.18 16.34
CA ASP A 105 15.65 6.77 16.19
C ASP A 105 15.80 5.62 15.19
N LEU A 106 16.27 5.94 13.99
CA LEU A 106 16.50 4.97 12.92
C LEU A 106 17.55 3.91 13.29
N SER A 107 18.50 4.23 14.18
CA SER A 107 19.57 3.29 14.55
C SER A 107 19.05 2.05 15.27
N THR A 108 17.83 2.13 15.81
CA THR A 108 17.14 1.00 16.44
C THR A 108 16.92 -0.17 15.47
N TYR A 109 16.89 0.07 14.15
CA TYR A 109 16.78 -0.97 13.12
C TYR A 109 18.11 -1.60 12.71
N MET A 110 19.25 -1.14 13.22
CA MET A 110 20.54 -1.81 12.97
C MET A 110 20.64 -3.17 13.67
N ARG A 111 19.68 -3.49 14.53
CA ARG A 111 19.60 -4.71 15.34
C ARG A 111 18.47 -5.62 14.85
N ARG A 112 18.81 -6.88 14.55
CA ARG A 112 17.82 -7.92 14.18
C ARG A 112 16.86 -8.30 15.31
N ASP A 113 17.24 -8.05 16.57
CA ASP A 113 16.45 -8.36 17.76
C ASP A 113 15.59 -7.16 18.25
N HIS A 114 15.34 -6.17 17.37
CA HIS A 114 14.61 -4.94 17.69
C HIS A 114 13.31 -5.19 18.46
N LYS A 115 12.43 -6.04 17.91
CA LYS A 115 11.11 -6.33 18.46
C LYS A 115 11.18 -6.91 19.89
N GLN A 116 12.16 -7.77 20.15
CA GLN A 116 12.38 -8.37 21.46
C GLN A 116 12.92 -7.35 22.46
N VAL A 117 13.88 -6.52 22.03
CA VAL A 117 14.50 -5.47 22.87
C VAL A 117 13.48 -4.40 23.26
N GLN A 118 12.66 -3.97 22.30
CA GLN A 118 11.59 -2.99 22.51
C GLN A 118 10.35 -3.58 23.20
N LYS A 119 10.32 -4.90 23.42
CA LYS A 119 9.19 -5.64 24.04
C LYS A 119 7.86 -5.37 23.33
N GLU A 120 7.92 -5.28 22.00
CA GLU A 120 6.76 -5.02 21.14
C GLU A 120 5.87 -6.25 20.99
N GLY A 121 4.64 -6.03 20.55
CA GLY A 121 3.63 -7.06 20.36
C GLY A 121 2.42 -6.86 21.28
N ARG A 122 1.70 -7.94 21.56
CA ARG A 122 0.48 -7.89 22.37
C ARG A 122 0.86 -7.80 23.85
N SER A 123 1.05 -6.59 24.35
CA SER A 123 1.33 -6.33 25.77
C SER A 123 0.47 -5.17 26.29
N LYS A 124 0.24 -5.13 27.61
CA LYS A 124 -0.46 -4.01 28.28
C LYS A 124 0.44 -2.79 28.53
N SER A 125 1.57 -2.68 27.82
CA SER A 125 2.50 -1.57 28.01
C SER A 125 1.88 -0.26 27.56
N LYS A 126 1.84 0.75 28.44
CA LYS A 126 1.41 2.10 28.09
C LYS A 126 2.43 2.87 27.24
N ARG A 127 3.64 2.33 27.06
CA ARG A 127 4.72 3.00 26.32
C ARG A 127 4.70 2.70 24.80
N LEU A 128 3.83 1.80 24.35
CA LEU A 128 3.77 1.38 22.95
C LEU A 128 2.55 1.99 22.25
N HIS A 129 2.71 2.31 20.97
CA HIS A 129 1.63 2.79 20.12
C HIS A 129 0.86 1.63 19.53
N THR A 130 -0.47 1.77 19.45
CA THR A 130 -1.31 0.75 18.81
C THR A 130 -1.06 0.74 17.31
N LEU A 131 -0.66 -0.42 16.77
CA LEU A 131 -0.60 -0.61 15.33
C LEU A 131 -2.02 -0.79 14.78
N TYR A 132 -2.50 0.19 14.01
CA TYR A 132 -3.86 0.20 13.47
C TYR A 132 -4.05 -0.83 12.34
N ILE A 133 -5.29 -1.24 12.10
CA ILE A 133 -5.64 -2.27 11.10
C ILE A 133 -5.19 -1.88 9.68
N SER A 134 -5.17 -0.59 9.34
CA SER A 134 -4.65 -0.16 8.04
C SER A 134 -3.13 -0.36 7.90
N LEU A 135 -2.41 -0.51 9.01
CA LEU A 135 -0.96 -0.76 9.09
C LEU A 135 -0.61 -2.24 9.29
N SER A 136 -1.59 -3.08 9.60
CA SER A 136 -1.45 -4.53 9.72
C SER A 136 -2.82 -5.22 9.61
N SER A 137 -2.95 -6.20 8.71
CA SER A 137 -4.18 -6.97 8.55
C SER A 137 -4.42 -8.01 9.65
N THR A 138 -3.39 -8.33 10.45
CA THR A 138 -3.41 -9.45 11.40
C THR A 138 -3.66 -9.03 12.85
N TYR A 139 -3.48 -7.74 13.16
CA TYR A 139 -3.47 -7.25 14.54
C TYR A 139 -4.67 -6.37 14.87
N GLY A 140 -5.85 -6.95 14.76
CA GLY A 140 -7.07 -6.35 15.30
C GLY A 140 -7.05 -6.22 16.83
N LYS A 141 -7.97 -5.38 17.34
CA LYS A 141 -8.20 -5.11 18.78
C LYS A 141 -8.45 -6.38 19.61
N TYR A 142 -9.01 -7.42 19.00
CA TYR A 142 -9.45 -8.64 19.67
C TYR A 142 -8.57 -9.84 19.32
N VAL A 143 -8.29 -10.69 20.31
CA VAL A 143 -7.63 -12.00 20.14
C VAL A 143 -8.45 -13.07 20.82
N GLN A 144 -8.48 -14.25 20.23
CA GLN A 144 -8.94 -15.44 20.91
C GLN A 144 -7.76 -16.04 21.69
N GLU A 145 -7.71 -15.79 22.99
CA GLU A 145 -6.79 -16.46 23.94
C GLU A 145 -7.68 -17.32 24.88
N ASP A 146 -7.32 -18.59 25.11
CA ASP A 146 -8.03 -19.50 26.01
C ASP A 146 -9.56 -19.64 25.76
N MET A 147 -9.96 -19.74 24.49
CA MET A 147 -11.37 -19.76 24.04
C MET A 147 -12.18 -18.51 24.45
N LYS A 148 -11.52 -17.41 24.86
CA LYS A 148 -12.14 -16.13 25.19
C LYS A 148 -11.62 -15.03 24.27
N VAL A 149 -12.50 -14.13 23.90
CA VAL A 149 -12.12 -12.92 23.15
C VAL A 149 -11.58 -11.89 24.15
N VAL A 150 -10.28 -11.63 24.10
CA VAL A 150 -9.58 -10.65 24.95
C VAL A 150 -9.21 -9.42 24.12
N ASP A 151 -9.54 -8.24 24.65
CA ASP A 151 -9.11 -6.95 24.09
C ASP A 151 -7.62 -6.75 24.39
N LYS A 152 -6.78 -6.88 23.37
CA LYS A 152 -5.32 -6.83 23.50
C LYS A 152 -4.72 -6.26 22.23
N GLN A 153 -4.55 -4.95 22.25
CA GLN A 153 -3.91 -4.19 21.17
C GLN A 153 -2.49 -4.70 20.92
N TYR A 154 -2.06 -4.62 19.66
CA TYR A 154 -0.67 -4.88 19.30
C TYR A 154 0.09 -3.55 19.35
N GLY A 155 1.04 -3.48 20.28
CA GLY A 155 1.86 -2.29 20.52
C GLY A 155 3.19 -2.36 19.77
N VAL A 156 3.60 -1.23 19.18
CA VAL A 156 4.92 -1.03 18.56
C VAL A 156 5.59 0.22 19.15
N CYS A 157 6.91 0.33 19.03
CA CYS A 157 7.67 1.50 19.47
C CYS A 157 7.42 2.72 18.58
N ASP A 158 7.92 3.88 19.01
CA ASP A 158 7.84 5.15 18.28
C ASP A 158 8.36 5.03 16.85
N THR A 159 9.53 4.41 16.68
CA THR A 159 10.19 4.28 15.37
C THR A 159 9.36 3.42 14.41
N CYS A 160 8.87 2.26 14.86
CA CYS A 160 8.00 1.37 14.08
C CYS A 160 6.67 2.02 13.73
N PHE A 161 6.07 2.74 14.67
CA PHE A 161 4.82 3.43 14.41
C PHE A 161 5.00 4.52 13.35
N LEU A 162 6.04 5.35 13.48
CA LEU A 162 6.31 6.44 12.56
C LEU A 162 6.64 5.95 11.15
N THR A 163 7.56 4.98 11.03
CA THR A 163 7.98 4.46 9.72
C THR A 163 6.87 3.68 9.03
N ALA A 164 6.03 2.92 9.76
CA ALA A 164 4.85 2.28 9.18
C ALA A 164 3.86 3.32 8.62
N ASN A 165 3.65 4.44 9.32
CA ASN A 165 2.78 5.52 8.84
C ASN A 165 3.36 6.21 7.60
N LEU A 166 4.66 6.50 7.59
CA LEU A 166 5.33 7.02 6.40
C LEU A 166 5.24 6.03 5.24
N GLY A 167 5.38 4.73 5.52
CA GLY A 167 5.15 3.65 4.56
C GLY A 167 3.75 3.67 3.98
N LEU A 168 2.72 3.84 4.81
CA LEU A 168 1.34 3.93 4.33
C LEU A 168 1.13 5.14 3.42
N VAL A 169 1.77 6.27 3.75
CA VAL A 169 1.68 7.49 2.96
C VAL A 169 2.41 7.36 1.63
N PHE A 170 3.66 6.88 1.65
CA PHE A 170 4.57 6.94 0.51
C PHE A 170 4.70 5.64 -0.27
N GLY A 171 4.52 4.49 0.38
CA GLY A 171 4.79 3.16 -0.16
C GLY A 171 3.58 2.24 -0.30
N ALA A 172 2.37 2.73 -0.06
CA ALA A 172 1.16 1.94 -0.30
C ALA A 172 0.09 2.81 -0.92
N THR A 173 -0.45 2.47 -2.08
CA THR A 173 -1.66 3.13 -2.61
C THR A 173 -2.92 2.52 -1.99
N ALA A 174 -4.05 3.19 -2.13
CA ALA A 174 -5.34 2.64 -1.73
C ALA A 174 -6.43 2.95 -2.76
N VAL A 175 -7.37 2.02 -2.94
CA VAL A 175 -8.66 2.26 -3.58
C VAL A 175 -9.73 2.24 -2.50
N VAL A 176 -10.47 3.33 -2.39
CA VAL A 176 -11.44 3.58 -1.34
C VAL A 176 -12.84 3.60 -1.94
N HIS A 177 -13.73 2.77 -1.41
CA HIS A 177 -15.15 2.83 -1.71
C HIS A 177 -15.92 3.21 -0.45
N ARG A 178 -16.80 4.21 -0.57
CA ARG A 178 -17.62 4.73 0.52
C ARG A 178 -19.09 4.73 0.12
N GLU A 179 -19.91 4.05 0.89
CA GLU A 179 -21.36 4.03 0.73
C GLU A 179 -22.02 4.10 2.11
N TRP A 180 -22.66 5.24 2.42
CA TRP A 180 -23.33 5.49 3.70
C TRP A 180 -22.50 5.16 4.96
N ASP A 181 -22.74 4.00 5.59
CA ASP A 181 -22.06 3.51 6.79
C ASP A 181 -20.99 2.43 6.48
N GLN A 182 -20.76 2.16 5.19
CA GLN A 182 -19.78 1.24 4.67
C GLN A 182 -18.55 1.99 4.14
N LEU A 183 -17.38 1.54 4.59
CA LEU A 183 -16.09 1.96 4.08
C LEU A 183 -15.31 0.72 3.72
N ASP A 184 -14.89 0.61 2.47
CA ASP A 184 -14.06 -0.45 1.96
C ASP A 184 -12.76 0.11 1.42
N VAL A 185 -11.63 -0.48 1.81
CA VAL A 185 -10.31 0.00 1.42
C VAL A 185 -9.46 -1.18 0.98
N ILE A 186 -9.02 -1.16 -0.27
CA ILE A 186 -8.02 -2.08 -0.80
C ILE A 186 -6.70 -1.34 -0.86
N PHE A 187 -5.73 -1.82 -0.10
CA PHE A 187 -4.37 -1.30 -0.10
C PHE A 187 -3.49 -2.15 -0.99
N MET A 188 -2.49 -1.50 -1.60
CA MET A 188 -1.49 -2.16 -2.42
C MET A 188 -0.13 -1.54 -2.13
N SER A 189 0.87 -2.36 -1.77
CA SER A 189 2.23 -1.92 -1.46
C SER A 189 3.25 -2.72 -2.27
N PRO A 190 4.03 -2.07 -3.14
CA PRO A 190 5.00 -2.74 -3.99
C PRO A 190 6.28 -3.06 -3.20
N VAL A 191 6.73 -4.30 -3.24
CA VAL A 191 7.94 -4.75 -2.55
C VAL A 191 8.88 -5.46 -3.51
N PRO A 192 10.20 -5.52 -3.22
CA PRO A 192 11.10 -6.35 -3.99
C PRO A 192 10.67 -7.81 -3.95
N ALA A 193 10.68 -8.50 -5.09
CA ALA A 193 10.45 -9.95 -5.12
C ALA A 193 11.56 -10.66 -4.33
N GLU A 194 12.81 -10.26 -4.60
CA GLU A 194 14.01 -10.74 -3.90
C GLU A 194 14.93 -9.58 -3.51
N ARG A 195 15.26 -8.73 -4.49
CA ARG A 195 16.13 -7.56 -4.34
C ARG A 195 15.67 -6.47 -5.29
N ALA A 196 15.76 -5.22 -4.84
CA ALA A 196 15.60 -4.06 -5.69
C ALA A 196 16.59 -2.96 -5.32
N ASP A 197 16.99 -2.19 -6.33
CA ASP A 197 17.77 -0.98 -6.11
C ASP A 197 16.94 0.07 -5.36
N PHE A 198 17.63 0.88 -4.55
CA PHE A 198 16.97 1.93 -3.78
C PHE A 198 16.19 2.92 -4.67
N TYR A 199 16.74 3.21 -5.85
CA TYR A 199 16.13 4.09 -6.85
C TYR A 199 14.82 3.53 -7.38
N ASP A 200 14.75 2.23 -7.64
CA ASP A 200 13.53 1.55 -8.11
C ASP A 200 12.42 1.61 -7.06
N VAL A 201 12.77 1.36 -5.79
CA VAL A 201 11.83 1.49 -4.67
C VAL A 201 11.32 2.94 -4.53
N LEU A 202 12.20 3.94 -4.67
CA LEU A 202 11.79 5.35 -4.61
C LEU A 202 10.94 5.78 -5.81
N THR A 203 11.24 5.24 -6.99
CA THR A 203 10.49 5.49 -8.23
C THR A 203 9.07 4.95 -8.08
N ILE A 204 8.92 3.71 -7.61
CA ILE A 204 7.59 3.12 -7.43
C ILE A 204 6.81 3.80 -6.31
N GLN A 205 7.48 4.34 -5.29
CA GLN A 205 6.84 5.15 -4.25
C GLN A 205 6.09 6.37 -4.82
N ARG A 206 6.56 6.97 -5.94
CA ARG A 206 5.86 8.08 -6.60
C ARG A 206 4.45 7.68 -7.04
N LEU A 207 4.27 6.42 -7.47
CA LEU A 207 2.98 5.89 -7.92
C LEU A 207 2.04 5.59 -6.75
N THR A 208 2.59 5.39 -5.55
CA THR A 208 1.81 5.01 -4.38
C THR A 208 1.40 6.17 -3.49
N GLU A 209 1.88 7.40 -3.69
CA GLU A 209 1.58 8.52 -2.77
C GLU A 209 0.10 8.87 -2.67
N ARG A 210 -0.66 8.66 -3.74
CA ARG A 210 -2.10 8.99 -3.80
C ARG A 210 -2.98 7.80 -3.41
N TYR A 211 -4.27 8.05 -3.36
CA TYR A 211 -5.31 7.05 -3.27
C TYR A 211 -6.40 7.39 -4.30
N GLY A 212 -7.17 6.39 -4.74
CA GLY A 212 -8.33 6.55 -5.61
C GLY A 212 -9.62 6.35 -4.83
N GLU A 213 -10.69 7.01 -5.28
CA GLU A 213 -12.06 6.75 -4.79
C GLU A 213 -12.92 6.20 -5.93
N THR A 214 -13.73 5.18 -5.64
CA THR A 214 -14.64 4.55 -6.61
C THR A 214 -16.07 4.55 -6.09
N ARG A 215 -17.05 4.71 -6.99
CA ARG A 215 -18.47 4.68 -6.58
C ARG A 215 -18.98 3.28 -6.35
N LYS A 216 -18.38 2.28 -6.99
CA LYS A 216 -18.69 0.86 -6.76
C LYS A 216 -17.61 0.21 -5.92
N GLU A 217 -18.01 -0.81 -5.18
CA GLU A 217 -17.10 -1.73 -4.54
C GLU A 217 -16.22 -2.39 -5.62
N MET A 218 -14.91 -2.41 -5.39
CA MET A 218 -13.95 -2.97 -6.33
C MET A 218 -13.52 -4.37 -5.86
N PRO A 219 -13.49 -5.39 -6.72
CA PRO A 219 -12.85 -6.65 -6.39
C PRO A 219 -11.36 -6.47 -6.10
N THR A 220 -10.80 -7.24 -5.17
CA THR A 220 -9.39 -7.10 -4.74
C THR A 220 -8.40 -7.20 -5.91
N LEU A 221 -8.64 -8.11 -6.87
CA LEU A 221 -7.79 -8.27 -8.05
C LEU A 221 -7.97 -7.17 -9.11
N ALA A 222 -9.09 -6.44 -9.12
CA ALA A 222 -9.28 -5.32 -10.03
C ALA A 222 -8.44 -4.09 -9.65
N ALA A 223 -8.17 -3.91 -8.35
CA ALA A 223 -7.50 -2.71 -7.84
C ALA A 223 -6.09 -2.47 -8.41
N PRO A 224 -5.21 -3.48 -8.57
CA PRO A 224 -3.91 -3.32 -9.22
C PRO A 224 -4.03 -2.82 -10.67
N ILE A 225 -4.94 -3.39 -11.47
CA ILE A 225 -5.19 -2.95 -12.85
C ILE A 225 -5.69 -1.51 -12.84
N TYR A 226 -6.66 -1.18 -12.00
CA TYR A 226 -7.18 0.18 -11.88
C TYR A 226 -6.08 1.20 -11.54
N TRP A 227 -5.31 0.92 -10.50
CA TRP A 227 -4.24 1.81 -10.04
C TRP A 227 -3.17 2.03 -11.11
N LEU A 228 -2.59 0.94 -11.65
CA LEU A 228 -1.53 1.03 -12.65
C LEU A 228 -2.02 1.68 -13.96
N SER A 229 -3.29 1.46 -14.32
CA SER A 229 -3.87 2.02 -15.54
C SER A 229 -4.18 3.51 -15.44
N THR A 230 -4.61 3.98 -14.28
CA THR A 230 -5.02 5.37 -14.09
C THR A 230 -3.89 6.30 -13.65
N GLY A 231 -2.81 5.74 -13.13
CA GLY A 231 -1.56 6.45 -12.83
C GLY A 231 -0.65 6.66 -14.05
N GLU A 232 0.46 7.35 -13.81
CA GLU A 232 1.56 7.44 -14.76
C GLU A 232 2.21 6.06 -14.94
N THR A 233 2.60 5.72 -16.17
CA THR A 233 3.34 4.49 -16.44
C THR A 233 4.82 4.75 -16.24
N LEU A 234 5.41 4.16 -15.21
CA LEU A 234 6.86 4.17 -15.03
C LEU A 234 7.41 2.83 -15.51
N TYR A 235 7.89 2.80 -16.76
CA TYR A 235 8.67 1.66 -17.29
C TYR A 235 10.15 1.71 -16.85
N ALA A 236 10.46 2.52 -15.83
CA ALA A 236 11.82 2.78 -15.37
C ALA A 236 12.26 1.88 -14.20
N VAL A 237 11.38 1.00 -13.72
CA VAL A 237 11.71 0.06 -12.64
C VAL A 237 12.27 -1.22 -13.28
N GLU A 238 13.55 -1.48 -13.09
CA GLU A 238 14.23 -2.64 -13.67
C GLU A 238 14.20 -3.86 -12.75
N SER A 239 14.17 -3.62 -11.44
CA SER A 239 14.14 -4.67 -10.42
C SER A 239 12.82 -5.45 -10.44
N PRO A 240 12.85 -6.79 -10.26
CA PRO A 240 11.64 -7.58 -10.08
C PRO A 240 10.87 -7.18 -8.81
N MET A 241 9.59 -6.84 -8.97
CA MET A 241 8.73 -6.38 -7.89
C MET A 241 7.50 -7.30 -7.73
N GLU A 242 7.03 -7.39 -6.49
CA GLU A 242 5.75 -7.95 -6.12
C GLU A 242 4.84 -6.87 -5.54
N LEU A 243 3.55 -7.14 -5.50
CA LEU A 243 2.56 -6.27 -4.89
C LEU A 243 1.86 -7.02 -3.75
N ILE A 244 1.99 -6.50 -2.54
CA ILE A 244 1.19 -6.95 -1.40
C ILE A 244 -0.16 -6.25 -1.49
N VAL A 245 -1.24 -7.02 -1.54
CA VAL A 245 -2.61 -6.51 -1.60
C VAL A 245 -3.38 -6.96 -0.37
N TRP A 246 -4.02 -6.05 0.35
CA TRP A 246 -4.88 -6.39 1.48
C TRP A 246 -6.09 -5.49 1.54
N ARG A 247 -7.16 -6.00 2.14
CA ARG A 247 -8.45 -5.31 2.18
C ARG A 247 -8.92 -5.13 3.62
N THR A 248 -9.33 -3.92 3.95
CA THR A 248 -9.99 -3.62 5.22
C THR A 248 -11.36 -3.03 4.92
N SER A 249 -12.35 -3.38 5.73
CA SER A 249 -13.70 -2.87 5.55
C SER A 249 -14.38 -2.61 6.87
N LYS A 250 -15.29 -1.65 6.86
CA LYS A 250 -16.20 -1.36 7.95
C LYS A 250 -17.62 -1.33 7.41
N LYS A 251 -18.55 -1.95 8.14
CA LYS A 251 -19.99 -1.84 7.93
C LYS A 251 -20.68 -1.71 9.29
N GLY A 252 -21.30 -0.56 9.54
CA GLY A 252 -21.81 -0.22 10.87
C GLY A 252 -20.69 -0.21 11.92
N SER A 253 -20.80 -1.06 12.95
CA SER A 253 -19.78 -1.23 14.00
C SER A 253 -18.76 -2.33 13.70
N PHE A 254 -18.98 -3.13 12.65
CA PHE A 254 -18.12 -4.27 12.32
C PHE A 254 -16.96 -3.81 11.46
N ILE A 255 -15.74 -4.15 11.88
CA ILE A 255 -14.52 -3.94 11.11
C ILE A 255 -13.96 -5.32 10.75
N ARG A 256 -13.63 -5.52 9.48
CA ARG A 256 -13.02 -6.73 8.94
C ARG A 256 -11.69 -6.38 8.30
N SER A 257 -10.71 -7.25 8.45
CA SER A 257 -9.53 -7.30 7.60
C SER A 257 -9.51 -8.65 6.90
N GLN A 258 -9.20 -8.64 5.61
CA GLN A 258 -8.88 -9.85 4.87
C GLN A 258 -7.37 -10.07 4.92
N GLU A 259 -6.95 -11.33 4.73
CA GLU A 259 -5.54 -11.68 4.63
C GLU A 259 -4.88 -10.99 3.43
N ALA A 260 -3.57 -10.80 3.54
CA ALA A 260 -2.80 -10.23 2.45
C ALA A 260 -2.54 -11.29 1.37
N SER A 261 -2.66 -10.92 0.11
CA SER A 261 -2.12 -11.69 -1.01
C SER A 261 -0.89 -10.99 -1.57
N THR A 262 -0.02 -11.76 -2.22
CA THR A 262 1.13 -11.23 -2.95
C THR A 262 1.02 -11.64 -4.41
N ILE A 263 1.18 -10.69 -5.32
CA ILE A 263 1.05 -10.90 -6.77
C ILE A 263 2.25 -10.32 -7.52
N ASN A 264 2.53 -10.85 -8.72
CA ASN A 264 3.66 -10.40 -9.54
C ASN A 264 3.37 -9.02 -10.14
N LEU A 265 4.05 -7.99 -9.63
CA LEU A 265 3.83 -6.62 -10.06
C LEU A 265 4.50 -6.34 -11.40
N THR A 266 5.70 -6.87 -11.63
CA THR A 266 6.43 -6.71 -12.89
C THR A 266 5.57 -7.13 -14.08
N LYS A 267 4.93 -8.30 -14.00
CA LYS A 267 4.03 -8.81 -15.05
C LYS A 267 2.85 -7.87 -15.32
N LEU A 268 2.27 -7.29 -14.27
CA LEU A 268 1.19 -6.30 -14.42
C LEU A 268 1.68 -5.00 -15.05
N MET A 269 2.85 -4.49 -14.63
CA MET A 269 3.42 -3.26 -15.18
C MET A 269 3.74 -3.40 -16.66
N ASP A 270 4.34 -4.52 -17.08
CA ASP A 270 4.63 -4.81 -18.48
C ASP A 270 3.35 -4.84 -19.33
N PHE A 271 2.34 -5.56 -18.85
CA PHE A 271 1.03 -5.63 -19.52
C PHE A 271 0.38 -4.24 -19.66
N ILE A 272 0.38 -3.44 -18.58
CA ILE A 272 -0.23 -2.10 -18.60
C ILE A 272 0.57 -1.13 -19.48
N ALA A 273 1.90 -1.24 -19.53
CA ALA A 273 2.73 -0.44 -20.40
C ALA A 273 2.43 -0.72 -21.88
N GLU A 274 2.36 -2.00 -22.25
CA GLU A 274 1.97 -2.44 -23.60
C GLU A 274 0.55 -1.97 -23.95
N MET A 275 -0.41 -2.16 -23.03
CA MET A 275 -1.80 -1.76 -23.23
C MET A 275 -1.95 -0.26 -23.50
N LYS A 276 -1.29 0.58 -22.69
CA LYS A 276 -1.33 2.04 -22.89
C LYS A 276 -0.60 2.49 -24.15
N ARG A 277 0.40 1.74 -24.62
CA ARG A 277 1.09 2.02 -25.88
C ARG A 277 0.16 1.79 -27.07
N GLU A 278 -0.55 0.67 -27.11
CA GLU A 278 -1.43 0.33 -28.23
C GLU A 278 -2.78 1.08 -28.16
N GLU A 279 -3.33 1.28 -26.95
CA GLU A 279 -4.60 1.99 -26.72
C GLU A 279 -4.44 3.18 -25.76
N PRO A 280 -4.16 4.40 -26.28
CA PRO A 280 -3.99 5.59 -25.45
C PRO A 280 -5.21 5.98 -24.60
N GLN A 281 -6.43 5.54 -24.97
CA GLN A 281 -7.64 5.77 -24.17
C GLN A 281 -7.79 4.80 -23.00
N TRP A 282 -6.87 3.84 -22.83
CA TRP A 282 -6.91 2.82 -21.79
C TRP A 282 -7.19 3.37 -20.38
N PRO A 283 -6.54 4.45 -19.90
CA PRO A 283 -6.84 5.00 -18.57
C PRO A 283 -8.30 5.43 -18.40
N LYS A 284 -8.92 5.93 -19.48
CA LYS A 284 -10.34 6.32 -19.49
C LYS A 284 -11.23 5.08 -19.46
N ILE A 285 -10.93 4.08 -20.29
CA ILE A 285 -11.66 2.81 -20.34
C ILE A 285 -11.66 2.13 -18.96
N VAL A 286 -10.51 2.10 -18.28
CA VAL A 286 -10.41 1.48 -16.95
C VAL A 286 -11.19 2.25 -15.88
N LYS A 287 -11.19 3.59 -15.91
CA LYS A 287 -12.07 4.40 -15.04
C LYS A 287 -13.54 4.08 -15.30
N ASP A 288 -13.91 4.03 -16.56
CA ASP A 288 -15.26 3.75 -17.01
C ASP A 288 -15.72 2.33 -16.61
N LEU A 289 -14.82 1.34 -16.65
CA LEU A 289 -15.06 -0.04 -16.17
C LEU A 289 -15.18 -0.11 -14.65
N ALA A 290 -14.29 0.56 -13.91
CA ALA A 290 -14.30 0.57 -12.45
C ALA A 290 -15.62 1.10 -11.86
N GLU A 291 -16.29 2.00 -12.59
CA GLU A 291 -17.58 2.57 -12.20
C GLU A 291 -18.78 1.72 -12.64
N ASP A 292 -18.61 0.86 -13.65
CA ASP A 292 -19.71 0.13 -14.28
C ASP A 292 -19.70 -1.38 -13.98
N GLU A 293 -18.61 -2.06 -14.32
CA GLU A 293 -18.45 -3.52 -14.30
C GLU A 293 -17.00 -3.83 -13.84
N PRO A 294 -16.63 -3.51 -12.58
CA PRO A 294 -15.26 -3.69 -12.07
C PRO A 294 -14.82 -5.16 -12.06
N GLU A 295 -15.75 -6.11 -12.17
CA GLU A 295 -15.50 -7.54 -12.32
C GLU A 295 -14.67 -7.85 -13.59
N ILE A 296 -14.87 -7.11 -14.68
CA ILE A 296 -14.09 -7.28 -15.91
C ILE A 296 -12.61 -6.97 -15.67
N LEU A 297 -12.31 -5.99 -14.81
CA LEU A 297 -10.93 -5.68 -14.42
C LEU A 297 -10.32 -6.78 -13.56
N ALA A 298 -11.13 -7.45 -12.74
CA ALA A 298 -10.68 -8.58 -11.93
C ALA A 298 -10.35 -9.79 -12.81
N ASP A 299 -11.21 -10.11 -13.78
CA ASP A 299 -11.01 -11.18 -14.75
C ASP A 299 -9.78 -10.90 -15.64
N LEU A 300 -9.56 -9.64 -16.02
CA LEU A 300 -8.35 -9.22 -16.72
C LEU A 300 -7.10 -9.42 -15.84
N ALA A 301 -7.16 -9.03 -14.57
CA ALA A 301 -6.04 -9.22 -13.65
C ALA A 301 -5.72 -10.71 -13.44
N GLU A 302 -6.76 -11.54 -13.27
CA GLU A 302 -6.61 -12.99 -13.13
C GLU A 302 -5.95 -13.60 -14.37
N TYR A 303 -6.41 -13.24 -15.57
CA TYR A 303 -5.82 -13.66 -16.83
C TYR A 303 -4.34 -13.28 -16.91
N VAL A 304 -4.02 -12.00 -16.66
CA VAL A 304 -2.64 -11.49 -16.75
C VAL A 304 -1.74 -12.19 -15.74
N LEU A 305 -2.18 -12.39 -14.50
CA LEU A 305 -1.35 -12.94 -13.43
C LEU A 305 -1.17 -14.45 -13.56
N PHE A 306 -2.26 -15.20 -13.72
CA PHE A 306 -2.27 -16.66 -13.51
C PHE A 306 -2.40 -17.46 -14.80
N GLY A 307 -2.72 -16.81 -15.93
CA GLY A 307 -3.15 -17.50 -17.14
C GLY A 307 -4.60 -17.97 -16.98
N GLY A 308 -5.46 -17.54 -17.90
CA GLY A 308 -6.90 -17.81 -17.86
C GLY A 308 -7.48 -17.82 -19.28
N ASP A 309 -8.80 -17.65 -19.41
CA ASP A 309 -9.45 -17.56 -20.73
C ASP A 309 -9.45 -16.10 -21.25
N PRO A 310 -8.53 -15.70 -22.15
CA PRO A 310 -8.51 -14.35 -22.68
C PRO A 310 -9.77 -14.04 -23.51
N TYR A 311 -10.41 -15.05 -24.11
CA TYR A 311 -11.60 -14.84 -24.92
C TYR A 311 -12.80 -14.46 -24.06
N LYS A 312 -12.86 -14.93 -22.81
CA LYS A 312 -13.87 -14.49 -21.83
C LYS A 312 -13.73 -12.99 -21.58
N VAL A 313 -12.54 -12.53 -21.23
CA VAL A 313 -12.25 -11.11 -20.95
C VAL A 313 -12.58 -10.23 -22.17
N VAL A 314 -12.14 -10.63 -23.36
CA VAL A 314 -12.44 -9.91 -24.61
C VAL A 314 -13.95 -9.83 -24.87
N ARG A 315 -14.68 -10.94 -24.66
CA ARG A 315 -16.14 -10.96 -24.86
C ARG A 315 -16.85 -10.03 -23.90
N GLU A 316 -16.46 -10.01 -22.64
CA GLU A 316 -17.05 -9.13 -21.63
C GLU A 316 -16.78 -7.66 -21.92
N LEU A 317 -15.54 -7.31 -22.30
CA LEU A 317 -15.18 -5.96 -22.74
C LEU A 317 -15.99 -5.51 -23.96
N ALA A 318 -16.13 -6.38 -24.97
CA ALA A 318 -16.92 -6.08 -26.16
C ALA A 318 -18.41 -5.85 -25.82
N MET A 319 -19.00 -6.73 -25.00
CA MET A 319 -20.40 -6.58 -24.55
C MET A 319 -20.60 -5.29 -23.76
N TRP A 320 -19.70 -4.96 -22.85
CA TRP A 320 -19.74 -3.71 -22.08
C TRP A 320 -19.67 -2.47 -22.99
N ASN A 321 -18.72 -2.45 -23.94
CA ASN A 321 -18.55 -1.33 -24.87
C ASN A 321 -19.82 -1.12 -25.73
N MET A 322 -20.42 -2.22 -26.22
CA MET A 322 -21.68 -2.18 -26.96
C MET A 322 -22.84 -1.62 -26.14
N LYS A 323 -22.99 -2.04 -24.87
CA LYS A 323 -24.06 -1.55 -23.97
C LYS A 323 -24.01 -0.04 -23.77
N ARG A 324 -22.81 0.54 -23.60
CA ARG A 324 -22.65 1.99 -23.40
C ARG A 324 -22.86 2.82 -24.67
N ARG A 325 -22.92 2.19 -25.85
CA ARG A 325 -22.78 2.88 -27.15
C ARG A 325 -21.49 3.74 -27.21
N ASN A 326 -20.48 3.33 -26.44
CA ASN A 326 -19.16 3.92 -26.51
C ASN A 326 -18.44 3.32 -27.73
N TRP A 327 -17.66 4.14 -28.42
CA TRP A 327 -16.91 3.74 -29.60
C TRP A 327 -15.43 3.51 -29.25
N TYR A 328 -15.15 2.88 -28.10
CA TYR A 328 -13.78 2.49 -27.77
C TYR A 328 -13.29 1.45 -28.78
N ASN A 329 -12.01 1.53 -29.14
CA ASN A 329 -11.41 0.61 -30.11
C ASN A 329 -11.04 -0.71 -29.44
N VAL A 330 -12.04 -1.57 -29.24
CA VAL A 330 -11.87 -2.86 -28.57
C VAL A 330 -10.90 -3.77 -29.33
N ASP A 331 -10.80 -3.64 -30.66
CA ASP A 331 -9.89 -4.47 -31.47
C ASP A 331 -8.43 -4.30 -31.04
N ARG A 332 -8.00 -3.08 -30.69
CA ARG A 332 -6.64 -2.82 -30.17
C ARG A 332 -6.41 -3.47 -28.80
N ILE A 333 -7.40 -3.39 -27.93
CA ILE A 333 -7.35 -4.01 -26.59
C ILE A 333 -7.29 -5.52 -26.74
N THR A 334 -8.12 -6.08 -27.61
CA THR A 334 -8.16 -7.52 -27.93
C THR A 334 -6.83 -8.00 -28.46
N LYS A 335 -6.19 -7.25 -29.35
CA LYS A 335 -4.85 -7.57 -29.85
C LYS A 335 -3.85 -7.72 -28.70
N VAL A 336 -3.78 -6.75 -27.79
CA VAL A 336 -2.87 -6.84 -26.63
C VAL A 336 -3.22 -8.01 -25.71
N ILE A 337 -4.51 -8.25 -25.43
CA ILE A 337 -4.92 -9.37 -24.58
C ILE A 337 -4.55 -10.72 -25.21
N LEU A 338 -4.74 -10.89 -26.52
CA LEU A 338 -4.49 -12.17 -27.20
C LEU A 338 -3.02 -12.40 -27.56
N GLU A 339 -2.27 -11.33 -27.87
CA GLU A 339 -0.86 -11.42 -28.29
C GLU A 339 0.14 -11.17 -27.15
N GLY A 340 -0.27 -10.39 -26.15
CA GLY A 340 0.62 -9.72 -25.19
C GLY A 340 1.03 -10.54 -23.96
N VAL A 341 0.47 -11.73 -23.75
CA VAL A 341 0.93 -12.63 -22.68
C VAL A 341 1.41 -13.93 -23.30
N LYS A 342 2.64 -13.93 -23.81
CA LYS A 342 3.40 -15.18 -23.96
C LYS A 342 3.75 -15.66 -22.54
N ILE A 343 2.88 -16.49 -21.97
CA ILE A 343 3.10 -17.18 -20.69
C ILE A 343 4.30 -18.10 -20.81
#